data_AF-A0AAW7YVC5-F1
#
_entry.id   AF-A0AAW7YVC5-F1
#
_cell.length_a   1.000
_cell.length_b   1.000
_cell.length_c   1.000
_cell.angle_alpha   90.00
_cell.angle_beta   90.00
_cell.angle_gamma   90.00
#
_symmetry.space_group_name_H-M   'P 1'
#
loop_
_entity.id
_entity.type
_entity.pdbx_description
1 polymer ?
#
loop_
_entity_poly.entity_id
_entity_poly.type
_entity_poly.pdbx_seq_one_letter_code
_entity_poly.pdbx_strand_id
1 'polypeptide(L)'
;AEFGVVMMLFVVGLELEPRMLWDMRHKLIGLGGLQVSLTTIVVMGIALAFDLQWTSALAIGLIFSLSSTAIVLQTFNEKGLNKTDGGRSSFSVLLFQDIAVIPM
;
A
#
# COMPACT_ATOMS: atom_id res chain seq x y z
N ALA A 1 7.12 20.53 10.94
CA ALA A 1 5.99 19.88 10.24
C ALA A 1 6.00 18.36 10.43
N GLU A 2 7.16 17.71 10.41
CA GLU A 2 7.30 16.24 10.53
C GLU A 2 6.81 15.64 11.85
N PHE A 3 6.96 16.36 12.97
CA PHE A 3 6.52 15.90 14.29
C PHE A 3 4.99 15.71 14.39
N GLY A 4 4.22 16.54 13.67
CA GLY A 4 2.76 16.43 13.62
C GLY A 4 2.31 15.17 12.88
N VAL A 5 3.02 14.78 11.82
CA VAL A 5 2.76 13.55 11.06
C VAL A 5 3.08 12.31 11.91
N VAL A 6 4.19 12.32 12.66
CA VAL A 6 4.55 11.22 13.57
C VAL A 6 3.50 11.02 14.65
N MET A 7 3.02 12.08 15.30
CA MET A 7 1.96 12.00 16.30
C MET A 7 0.64 11.49 15.69
N MET A 8 0.31 11.88 14.45
CA MET A 8 -0.88 11.40 13.75
C MET A 8 -0.77 9.89 13.42
N LEU A 9 0.37 9.43 12.92
CA LEU A 9 0.63 8.01 12.66
C LEU A 9 0.59 7.17 13.95
N PHE A 10 1.06 7.72 15.07
CA PHE A 10 0.98 7.06 16.38
C PHE A 10 -0.46 6.93 16.87
N VAL A 11 -1.26 7.98 16.76
CA VAL A 11 -2.69 7.95 17.13
C VAL A 11 -3.45 6.98 16.23
N VAL A 12 -3.22 7.00 14.91
CA VAL A 12 -3.81 6.03 13.97
C VAL A 12 -3.41 4.59 14.34
N GLY A 13 -2.16 4.38 14.78
CA GLY A 13 -1.69 3.09 15.28
C GLY A 13 -2.41 2.63 16.56
N LEU A 14 -2.77 3.54 17.46
CA LEU A 14 -3.54 3.24 18.68
C LEU A 14 -5.04 3.06 18.42
N GLU A 15 -5.59 3.71 17.38
CA GLU A 15 -6.98 3.52 16.92
C GLU A 15 -7.15 2.21 16.12
N LEU A 16 -6.06 1.61 15.63
CA LEU A 16 -6.09 0.35 14.90
C LEU A 16 -6.30 -0.83 15.87
N GLU A 17 -7.55 -1.28 15.97
CA GLU A 17 -7.88 -2.48 16.71
C GLU A 17 -7.33 -3.74 16.01
N PRO A 18 -6.55 -4.61 16.69
CA PRO A 18 -6.00 -5.84 16.09
C PRO A 18 -7.06 -6.77 15.50
N ARG A 19 -8.28 -6.73 16.07
CA ARG A 19 -9.44 -7.47 15.56
C ARG A 19 -9.86 -7.00 14.17
N MET A 20 -9.79 -5.69 13.91
CA MET A 20 -10.10 -5.12 12.59
C MET A 20 -9.10 -5.59 11.54
N LEU A 21 -7.81 -5.68 11.88
CA LEU A 21 -6.78 -6.23 10.99
C LEU A 21 -7.04 -7.71 10.67
N TRP A 22 -7.42 -8.50 11.68
CA TRP A 22 -7.72 -9.91 11.50
C TRP A 22 -8.93 -10.15 10.60
N ASP A 23 -9.97 -9.33 10.72
CA ASP A 23 -11.13 -9.37 9.83
C ASP A 23 -10.78 -8.99 8.40
N MET A 24 -9.79 -8.10 8.23
CA MET A 24 -9.32 -7.64 6.93
C MET A 24 -8.27 -8.57 6.27
N ARG A 25 -7.83 -9.65 6.93
CA ARG A 25 -6.76 -10.54 6.43
C ARG A 25 -6.95 -11.05 5.00
N HIS A 26 -8.19 -11.36 4.61
CA HIS A 26 -8.48 -11.82 3.25
C HIS A 26 -8.32 -10.70 2.22
N LYS A 27 -8.64 -9.46 2.60
CA LYS A 27 -8.40 -8.28 1.75
C LYS A 27 -6.91 -7.94 1.68
N LEU A 28 -6.20 -8.05 2.81
CA LEU A 28 -4.75 -7.83 2.86
C LEU A 28 -4.02 -8.75 1.88
N ILE A 29 -4.24 -10.06 1.99
CA ILE A 29 -3.54 -11.05 1.16
C ILE A 29 -4.12 -11.08 -0.26
N GLY A 30 -5.45 -11.02 -0.39
CA GLY A 30 -6.13 -11.11 -1.68
C GLY A 30 -5.99 -9.82 -2.51
N LEU A 31 -6.60 -8.72 -2.04
CA LEU A 31 -6.61 -7.45 -2.78
C LEU A 31 -5.23 -6.77 -2.79
N GLY A 32 -4.56 -6.70 -1.64
CA GLY A 32 -3.23 -6.11 -1.52
C GLY A 32 -2.19 -6.84 -2.37
N GLY A 33 -2.11 -8.17 -2.19
CA GLY A 33 -1.23 -9.02 -2.98
C GLY A 33 -1.50 -8.96 -4.48
N LEU A 34 -2.77 -8.97 -4.88
CA LEU A 34 -3.15 -8.89 -6.29
C LEU A 34 -2.79 -7.52 -6.89
N GLN A 35 -3.06 -6.41 -6.19
CA GLN A 35 -2.73 -5.07 -6.69
C GLN A 35 -1.23 -4.90 -6.89
N VAL A 36 -0.42 -5.26 -5.89
CA VAL A 36 1.05 -5.15 -5.96
C VAL A 36 1.60 -6.02 -7.09
N SER A 37 1.14 -7.28 -7.16
CA SER A 37 1.60 -8.23 -8.17
C SER A 37 1.23 -7.79 -9.59
N LEU A 38 -0.02 -7.38 -9.81
CA LEU A 38 -0.48 -6.90 -11.12
C LEU A 38 0.27 -5.64 -11.54
N THR A 39 0.43 -4.67 -10.64
CA THR A 39 1.13 -3.42 -10.96
C THR A 39 2.59 -3.70 -11.29
N THR A 40 3.25 -4.56 -10.50
CA THR A 40 4.63 -4.98 -10.75
C THR A 40 4.78 -5.65 -12.11
N ILE A 41 3.91 -6.61 -12.45
CA ILE A 41 3.96 -7.34 -13.72
C ILE A 41 3.72 -6.39 -14.91
N VAL A 42 2.75 -5.48 -14.80
CA VAL A 42 2.43 -4.51 -15.86
C VAL A 42 3.62 -3.58 -16.10
N VAL A 43 4.17 -2.99 -15.04
CA VAL A 43 5.30 -2.05 -15.14
C VAL A 43 6.58 -2.78 -15.60
N MET A 44 6.83 -3.98 -15.09
CA MET A 44 7.95 -4.82 -15.53
C MET A 44 7.82 -5.15 -17.02
N GLY A 45 6.62 -5.53 -17.49
CA GLY A 45 6.36 -5.81 -18.90
C GLY A 45 6.62 -4.60 -19.79
N ILE A 46 6.26 -3.40 -19.33
CA ILE A 46 6.60 -2.15 -20.01
C ILE A 46 8.13 -1.94 -20.04
N ALA A 47 8.82 -2.09 -18.92
CA ALA A 47 10.26 -1.91 -18.83
C ALA A 47 11.05 -2.92 -19.70
N LEU A 48 10.59 -4.17 -19.78
CA LEU A 48 11.15 -5.18 -20.68
C LEU A 48 10.99 -4.80 -22.15
N ALA A 49 9.90 -4.13 -22.53
CA ALA A 49 9.70 -3.62 -23.89
C ALA A 49 10.68 -2.49 -24.26
N PHE A 50 11.37 -1.89 -23.28
CA PHE A 50 12.46 -0.93 -23.47
C PHE A 50 13.86 -1.57 -23.43
N ASP A 51 13.97 -2.90 -23.57
CA ASP A 51 15.23 -3.66 -23.52
C ASP A 51 16.00 -3.52 -22.19
N LEU A 52 15.32 -3.21 -21.08
CA LEU A 52 15.95 -3.26 -19.76
C LEU A 52 16.21 -4.71 -19.34
N GLN A 53 17.31 -4.92 -18.61
CA GLN A 53 17.59 -6.19 -17.97
C GLN A 53 16.46 -6.59 -17.01
N TRP A 54 16.10 -7.87 -16.97
CA TRP A 54 14.96 -8.37 -16.18
C TRP A 54 15.04 -8.00 -14.69
N THR A 55 16.24 -7.95 -14.12
CA THR A 55 16.48 -7.53 -12.73
C THR A 55 16.11 -6.07 -12.51
N SER A 56 16.51 -5.19 -13.43
CA SER A 56 16.17 -3.76 -13.39
C SER A 56 14.69 -3.52 -13.65
N ALA A 57 14.10 -4.23 -14.61
CA ALA A 57 12.67 -4.15 -14.89
C ALA A 57 11.81 -4.60 -13.69
N LEU A 58 12.22 -5.68 -13.01
CA LEU A 58 11.56 -6.14 -11.78
C LEU A 58 11.68 -5.09 -10.67
N ALA A 59 12.88 -4.55 -10.43
CA ALA A 59 13.09 -3.51 -9.42
C ALA A 59 12.23 -2.28 -9.68
N ILE A 60 12.15 -1.82 -10.93
CA ILE A 60 11.27 -0.70 -11.32
C ILE A 60 9.81 -1.04 -11.07
N GLY A 61 9.37 -2.25 -11.45
CA GLY A 61 8.00 -2.70 -11.23
C GLY A 61 7.61 -2.72 -9.75
N LEU A 62 8.48 -3.22 -8.89
CA LEU A 62 8.26 -3.27 -7.44
C LEU A 62 8.18 -1.85 -6.85
N ILE A 63 9.13 -0.97 -7.19
CA ILE A 63 9.16 0.43 -6.73
C ILE A 63 7.90 1.19 -7.14
N PHE A 64 7.46 1.03 -8.40
CA PHE A 64 6.24 1.68 -8.90
C PHE A 64 4.95 1.09 -8.34
N SER A 65 4.96 -0.12 -7.78
CA SER A 65 3.78 -0.72 -7.18
C SER A 65 3.38 -0.10 -5.84
N LEU A 66 4.33 0.58 -5.18
CA LEU A 66 4.19 1.13 -3.84
C LEU A 66 3.46 2.48 -3.85
N SER A 67 2.70 2.75 -2.79
CA SER A 67 1.98 3.99 -2.57
C SER A 67 2.38 4.63 -1.23
N SER A 68 2.20 5.95 -1.12
CA SER A 68 2.49 6.68 0.13
C SER A 68 1.33 6.56 1.11
N THR A 69 1.49 5.74 2.16
CA THR A 69 0.46 5.52 3.19
C THR A 69 0.05 6.80 3.91
N ALA A 70 1.00 7.65 4.31
CA ALA A 70 0.72 8.88 5.04
C ALA A 70 -0.17 9.86 4.24
N ILE A 71 0.14 10.05 2.96
CA ILE A 71 -0.60 10.97 2.08
C ILE A 71 -2.02 10.46 1.83
N VAL A 72 -2.18 9.16 1.57
CA VAL A 72 -3.49 8.57 1.27
C VAL A 72 -4.39 8.57 2.51
N LEU A 73 -3.85 8.21 3.68
CA LEU A 73 -4.61 8.23 4.94
C LEU A 73 -5.03 9.65 5.33
N GLN A 74 -4.15 10.63 5.15
CA GLN A 74 -4.51 12.04 5.35
C GLN A 74 -5.64 12.46 4.42
N THR A 75 -5.53 12.12 3.13
CA THR A 75 -6.57 12.43 2.13
C THR A 75 -7.90 11.76 2.48
N PHE A 76 -7.89 10.53 2.98
CA PHE A 76 -9.10 9.85 3.43
C PHE A 76 -9.73 10.50 4.66
N ASN A 77 -8.90 11.02 5.57
CA ASN A 77 -9.38 11.78 6.73
C ASN A 77 -10.03 13.10 6.28
N GLU A 78 -9.35 13.86 5.42
CA GLU A 78 -9.84 15.13 4.86
C GLU A 78 -11.15 14.97 4.08
N LYS A 79 -11.31 13.83 3.38
CA LYS A 79 -12.51 13.51 2.58
C LYS A 79 -13.55 12.66 3.32
N GLY A 80 -13.32 12.30 4.58
CA GLY A 80 -14.23 11.44 5.35
C GLY A 80 -14.39 10.01 4.81
N LEU A 81 -13.43 9.50 4.04
CA LEU A 81 -13.51 8.20 3.34
C LEU A 81 -13.09 7.01 4.21
N ASN A 82 -12.52 7.24 5.39
CA ASN A 82 -11.95 6.19 6.27
C ASN A 82 -12.91 5.05 6.61
N LYS A 83 -14.21 5.31 6.71
CA LYS A 83 -15.22 4.31 7.09
C LYS A 83 -15.92 3.64 5.91
N THR A 84 -15.61 4.06 4.67
CA THR A 84 -16.22 3.49 3.46
C THR A 84 -15.59 2.15 3.10
N ASP A 85 -16.33 1.31 2.36
CA ASP A 85 -15.80 0.04 1.86
C ASP A 85 -14.60 0.22 0.93
N GLY A 86 -14.60 1.31 0.14
CA GLY A 86 -13.47 1.73 -0.68
C GLY A 86 -12.26 2.09 0.17
N GLY A 87 -12.43 2.94 1.19
CA GLY A 87 -11.37 3.34 2.11
C GLY A 87 -10.75 2.16 2.85
N ARG A 88 -11.56 1.23 3.35
CA ARG A 88 -11.07 -0.03 3.97
C ARG A 88 -10.30 -0.90 2.98
N SER A 89 -10.76 -0.99 1.74
CA SER A 89 -10.09 -1.80 0.70
C SER A 89 -8.75 -1.18 0.30
N SER A 90 -8.70 0.15 0.09
CA SER A 90 -7.45 0.86 -0.16
C SER A 90 -6.48 0.78 1.02
N PHE A 91 -6.98 0.90 2.26
CA PHE A 91 -6.15 0.70 3.45
C PHE A 91 -5.52 -0.69 3.50
N SER A 92 -6.26 -1.72 3.10
CA SER A 92 -5.70 -3.09 3.03
C SER A 92 -4.56 -3.22 2.00
N VAL A 93 -4.65 -2.49 0.89
CA VAL A 93 -3.57 -2.45 -0.10
C VAL A 93 -2.33 -1.76 0.47
N LEU A 94 -2.51 -0.59 1.12
CA LEU A 94 -1.42 0.15 1.75
C LEU A 94 -0.70 -0.66 2.82
N LEU A 95 -1.45 -1.31 3.72
CA LEU A 95 -0.86 -2.12 4.77
C LEU A 95 -0.10 -3.35 4.20
N PHE A 96 -0.62 -3.96 3.14
CA PHE A 96 0.09 -5.04 2.46
C PHE A 96 1.40 -4.55 1.85
N GLN A 97 1.41 -3.38 1.20
CA GLN A 97 2.61 -2.76 0.64
C GLN A 97 3.66 -2.49 1.71
N ASP A 98 3.28 -1.88 2.84
CA ASP A 98 4.19 -1.59 3.95
C ASP A 98 4.84 -2.87 4.52
N ILE A 99 4.08 -3.97 4.61
CA ILE A 99 4.60 -5.27 5.05
C ILE A 99 5.51 -5.90 3.99
N ALA A 100 5.12 -5.84 2.72
CA ALA A 100 5.85 -6.44 1.60
C ALA A 100 7.18 -5.73 1.30
N VAL A 101 7.33 -4.46 1.70
CA VAL A 101 8.60 -3.71 1.56
C VAL A 101 9.73 -4.29 2.40
N ILE A 102 9.45 -4.93 3.53
CA ILE A 102 10.49 -5.48 4.43
C ILE A 102 11.34 -6.58 3.74
N PRO A 103 10.75 -7.56 3.01
CA PRO A 103 11.52 -8.58 2.29
C PRO A 103 11.99 -8.19 0.88
N MET A 104 11.56 -7.05 0.33
CA MET A 104 11.97 -6.57 -1.01
C MET A 104 13.37 -5.96 -1.00
#